data_AF-A0AA95FPY5-F1
#
_entry.id   AF-A0AA95FPY5-F1
#
_cell.length_a   1.000
_cell.length_b   1.000
_cell.length_c   1.000
_cell.angle_alpha   90.00
_cell.angle_beta   90.00
_cell.angle_gamma   90.00
#
_symmetry.space_group_name_H-M   'P 1'
#
loop_
_entity.id
_entity.type
_entity.pdbx_description
1 polymer ?
#
loop_
_entity_poly.entity_id
_entity_poly.type
_entity_poly.pdbx_seq_one_letter_code
_entity_poly.pdbx_strand_id
1 'polypeptide(L)'
;MKFVSKAAAFGAAAAISATGLVAATGTTADAATVSVNYNCDLSQFGPLLGGQPTTQTITAAYAIPAFPSTLPGLKTVPATPITAKITVPPAVSAIITGGFGGHISGSVNGNAKFGAQAVASKLTIPDQTIPASTPPAAATVNASGTLASFTPKTAGANAFSLPASVTATLSGATVSCVADSSTPVSLGSIAVTPEVLATAPKKVKAGKAVKIQVTSTTLTGKVVAKIKKKKVGKATLSNGTATLKVKKGLKKGKNKIVVSVGSLKQTVKVKVK
;
A
#
# COMPACT_ATOMS: atom_id res chain seq x y z
N MET A 1 -28.35 -7.04 34.55
CA MET A 1 -28.60 -5.74 33.91
C MET A 1 -27.30 -4.93 34.04
N LYS A 2 -26.56 -4.62 32.96
CA LYS A 2 -26.70 -3.42 32.08
C LYS A 2 -26.73 -2.13 32.92
N PHE A 3 -25.88 -1.10 32.82
CA PHE A 3 -24.90 -0.62 31.82
C PHE A 3 -23.87 0.34 32.50
N VAL A 4 -22.63 0.32 32.01
CA VAL A 4 -21.69 1.43 31.70
C VAL A 4 -21.44 2.58 32.71
N SER A 5 -20.16 2.76 33.06
CA SER A 5 -19.45 4.04 32.95
C SER A 5 -17.93 3.83 33.11
N LYS A 6 -17.18 3.91 32.02
CA LYS A 6 -15.74 4.18 32.05
C LYS A 6 -15.43 5.22 30.98
N ALA A 7 -15.56 6.48 31.38
CA ALA A 7 -14.73 7.55 30.88
C ALA A 7 -13.43 7.49 31.69
N ALA A 8 -12.28 7.35 31.03
CA ALA A 8 -10.99 7.63 31.61
C ALA A 8 -10.20 8.44 30.58
N ALA A 9 -10.07 9.73 30.90
CA ALA A 9 -9.24 10.69 30.24
C ALA A 9 -7.77 10.28 30.31
N PHE A 10 -7.05 10.44 29.20
CA PHE A 10 -5.61 10.71 29.18
C PHE A 10 -5.46 11.72 28.04
N GLY A 11 -5.25 13.01 28.30
CA GLY A 11 -4.19 13.57 29.13
C GLY A 11 -3.15 14.12 28.16
N ALA A 12 -3.25 15.41 27.85
CA ALA A 12 -2.34 16.10 26.95
C ALA A 12 -0.98 16.40 27.61
N ALA A 13 0.01 16.62 26.74
CA ALA A 13 1.30 17.32 26.92
C ALA A 13 2.52 16.51 27.43
N ALA A 14 3.55 16.39 26.58
CA ALA A 14 4.83 17.10 26.72
C ALA A 14 5.75 16.88 25.49
N ALA A 15 6.49 17.93 25.15
CA ALA A 15 7.37 18.03 23.99
C ALA A 15 8.82 17.59 24.29
N ILE A 16 9.47 17.07 23.24
CA ILE A 16 10.91 17.09 22.89
C ILE A 16 11.96 16.83 24.00
N SER A 17 12.67 15.70 23.90
CA SER A 17 14.14 15.69 24.01
C SER A 17 14.73 14.46 23.29
N ALA A 18 15.84 14.71 22.59
CA ALA A 18 16.54 13.82 21.69
C ALA A 18 17.26 12.64 22.39
N THR A 19 17.68 11.69 21.54
CA THR A 19 18.63 10.58 21.73
C THR A 19 18.07 9.22 22.16
N GLY A 20 18.12 8.27 21.21
CA GLY A 20 18.73 6.98 21.51
C GLY A 20 17.88 5.85 22.06
N LEU A 21 16.71 5.55 21.49
CA LEU A 21 16.21 4.17 21.47
C LEU A 21 15.20 3.96 20.34
N VAL A 22 15.53 3.09 19.38
CA VAL A 22 14.58 2.60 18.37
C VAL A 22 13.63 1.62 19.05
N ALA A 23 12.79 2.13 19.94
CA ALA A 23 11.60 1.43 20.38
C ALA A 23 10.61 1.54 19.23
N ALA A 24 10.33 0.41 18.57
CA ALA A 24 9.21 0.27 17.67
C ALA A 24 7.91 0.44 18.47
N THR A 25 7.55 1.67 18.80
CA THR A 25 6.20 2.02 19.18
C THR A 25 5.38 1.81 17.91
N GLY A 26 4.76 0.64 17.81
CA GLY A 26 3.82 0.33 16.76
C GLY A 26 2.65 1.28 16.89
N THR A 27 2.74 2.46 16.28
CA THR A 27 1.60 3.32 16.04
C THR A 27 0.65 2.52 15.19
N THR A 28 -0.49 2.12 15.74
CA THR A 28 -1.63 1.72 14.93
C THR A 28 -1.84 2.81 13.89
N ALA A 29 -1.95 2.45 12.61
CA ALA A 29 -2.51 3.39 11.63
C ALA A 29 -3.99 3.45 11.97
N ASP A 30 -4.35 4.27 12.96
CA ASP A 30 -5.73 4.51 13.34
C ASP A 30 -6.48 5.09 12.14
N ALA A 31 -7.78 4.78 12.05
CA ALA A 31 -8.63 5.34 11.01
C ALA A 31 -8.62 6.87 11.16
N ALA A 32 -7.85 7.54 10.31
CA ALA A 32 -7.62 8.97 10.38
C ALA A 32 -7.98 9.60 9.04
N THR A 33 -8.54 10.80 9.12
CA THR A 33 -8.66 11.67 7.96
C THR A 33 -7.34 12.40 7.78
N VAL A 34 -6.72 12.24 6.62
CA VAL A 34 -5.45 12.87 6.29
C VAL A 34 -5.60 13.75 5.06
N SER A 35 -5.26 15.02 5.21
CA SER A 35 -5.38 16.02 4.16
C SER A 35 -4.05 16.22 3.42
N VAL A 36 -4.14 16.31 2.10
CA VAL A 36 -3.01 16.61 1.20
C VAL A 36 -3.44 17.72 0.25
N ASN A 37 -2.56 18.70 0.07
CA ASN A 37 -2.71 19.70 -0.99
C ASN A 37 -1.99 19.21 -2.24
N TYR A 38 -2.70 19.22 -3.36
CA TYR A 38 -2.18 18.88 -4.67
C TYR A 38 -2.22 20.10 -5.57
N ASN A 39 -1.10 20.42 -6.20
CA ASN A 39 -1.02 21.39 -7.27
C ASN A 39 -1.36 20.70 -8.58
N CYS A 40 -2.49 21.06 -9.16
CA CYS A 40 -3.03 20.48 -10.37
C CYS A 40 -2.81 21.41 -11.56
N ASP A 41 -2.28 20.87 -12.65
CA ASP A 41 -2.14 21.59 -13.91
C ASP A 41 -3.45 21.55 -14.71
N LEU A 42 -4.08 22.70 -14.81
CA LEU A 42 -5.33 22.96 -15.50
C LEU A 42 -5.12 23.72 -16.82
N SER A 43 -3.90 23.73 -17.37
CA SER A 43 -3.58 24.38 -18.65
C SER A 43 -4.51 24.00 -19.80
N GLN A 44 -5.00 22.75 -19.83
CA GLN A 44 -5.99 22.28 -20.80
C GLN A 44 -7.34 23.02 -20.75
N PHE A 45 -7.63 23.70 -19.64
CA PHE A 45 -8.83 24.54 -19.46
C PHE A 45 -8.53 26.03 -19.63
N GLY A 46 -7.37 26.39 -20.22
CA GLY A 46 -6.89 27.77 -20.39
C GLY A 46 -7.95 28.81 -20.76
N PRO A 47 -8.79 28.60 -21.80
CA PRO A 47 -9.85 29.55 -22.17
C PRO A 47 -10.91 29.75 -21.08
N LEU A 48 -11.18 28.73 -20.28
CA LEU A 48 -12.19 28.74 -19.21
C LEU A 48 -11.64 29.33 -17.90
N LEU A 49 -10.31 29.47 -17.77
CA LEU A 49 -9.67 30.01 -16.58
C LEU A 49 -9.76 31.54 -16.49
N GLY A 50 -10.13 32.25 -17.57
CA GLY A 50 -10.38 33.70 -17.51
C GLY A 50 -9.19 34.52 -16.99
N GLY A 51 -7.95 34.11 -17.30
CA GLY A 51 -6.72 34.77 -16.82
C GLY A 51 -6.22 34.30 -15.44
N GLN A 52 -6.87 33.31 -14.81
CA GLN A 52 -6.38 32.68 -13.58
C GLN A 52 -5.13 31.82 -13.83
N PRO A 53 -4.30 31.56 -12.80
CA PRO A 53 -3.17 30.64 -12.90
C PRO A 53 -3.61 29.26 -13.40
N THR A 54 -2.85 28.68 -14.32
CA THR A 54 -3.10 27.32 -14.82
C THR A 54 -2.86 26.26 -13.76
N THR A 55 -2.02 26.55 -12.75
CA THR A 55 -1.83 25.67 -11.60
C THR A 55 -2.76 26.08 -10.48
N GLN A 56 -3.60 25.14 -10.01
CA GLN A 56 -4.52 25.37 -8.90
C GLN A 56 -4.27 24.35 -7.78
N THR A 57 -4.30 24.82 -6.54
CA THR A 57 -4.18 23.95 -5.37
C THR A 57 -5.53 23.34 -5.01
N ILE A 58 -5.61 22.02 -4.99
CA ILE A 58 -6.78 21.22 -4.62
C ILE A 58 -6.46 20.44 -3.35
N THR A 59 -7.30 20.56 -2.33
CA THR A 59 -7.11 19.83 -1.07
C THR A 59 -7.93 18.55 -1.08
N ALA A 60 -7.28 17.40 -0.87
CA ALA A 60 -7.94 16.11 -0.73
C ALA A 60 -7.78 15.57 0.70
N ALA A 61 -8.89 15.41 1.40
CA ALA A 61 -8.95 14.77 2.71
C ALA A 61 -9.34 13.30 2.56
N TYR A 62 -8.36 12.40 2.67
CA TYR A 62 -8.56 10.96 2.55
C TYR A 62 -9.00 10.37 3.88
N ALA A 63 -10.07 9.58 3.89
CA ALA A 63 -10.41 8.69 5.00
C ALA A 63 -10.01 7.26 4.63
N ILE A 64 -9.05 6.73 5.38
CA ILE A 64 -8.43 5.43 5.15
C ILE A 64 -8.77 4.52 6.33
N PRO A 65 -9.16 3.26 6.07
CA PRO A 65 -9.47 2.31 7.12
C PRO A 65 -8.22 2.03 7.98
N ALA A 66 -8.45 1.70 9.24
CA ALA A 66 -7.36 1.32 10.13
C ALA A 66 -6.65 0.08 9.58
N PHE A 67 -5.32 0.14 9.48
CA PHE A 67 -4.50 -1.03 9.19
C PHE A 67 -4.05 -1.68 10.49
N PRO A 68 -3.88 -3.02 10.51
CA PRO A 68 -3.30 -3.67 11.67
C PRO A 68 -1.86 -3.16 11.87
N SER A 69 -1.45 -3.01 13.13
CA SER A 69 -0.08 -2.60 13.48
C SER A 69 0.98 -3.62 13.05
N THR A 70 0.57 -4.86 12.78
CA THR A 70 1.45 -5.93 12.29
C THR A 70 0.84 -6.70 11.12
N LEU A 71 1.68 -7.08 10.16
CA LEU A 71 1.32 -7.92 9.01
C LEU A 71 2.29 -9.08 8.84
N PRO A 72 1.82 -10.31 8.57
CA PRO A 72 2.70 -11.39 8.13
C PRO A 72 3.33 -11.05 6.76
N GLY A 73 4.65 -11.19 6.64
CA GLY A 73 5.34 -11.05 5.37
C GLY A 73 4.86 -12.08 4.34
N LEU A 74 4.89 -11.76 3.05
CA LEU A 74 4.39 -12.64 1.97
C LEU A 74 2.88 -12.98 2.03
N LYS A 75 2.13 -12.52 3.03
CA LYS A 75 0.68 -12.63 3.06
C LYS A 75 0.05 -11.44 2.33
N THR A 76 -0.85 -11.74 1.40
CA THR A 76 -1.57 -10.71 0.66
C THR A 76 -2.54 -9.96 1.57
N VAL A 77 -2.39 -8.64 1.60
CA VAL A 77 -3.38 -7.70 2.13
C VAL A 77 -4.46 -7.53 1.05
N PRO A 78 -5.74 -7.76 1.37
CA PRO A 78 -6.82 -7.59 0.40
C PRO A 78 -6.96 -6.13 -0.03
N ALA A 79 -7.66 -5.91 -1.13
CA ALA A 79 -8.04 -4.56 -1.54
C ALA A 79 -8.87 -3.90 -0.41
N THR A 80 -8.59 -2.64 -0.12
CA THR A 80 -9.23 -1.92 0.99
C THR A 80 -9.99 -0.71 0.46
N PRO A 81 -11.22 -0.47 0.93
CA PRO A 81 -11.99 0.70 0.51
C PRO A 81 -11.33 1.97 1.04
N ILE A 82 -11.36 3.02 0.24
CA ILE A 82 -10.91 4.37 0.61
C ILE A 82 -11.93 5.40 0.15
N THR A 83 -12.03 6.51 0.87
CA THR A 83 -12.84 7.65 0.47
C THR A 83 -12.03 8.93 0.57
N ALA A 84 -12.40 9.95 -0.20
CA ALA A 84 -11.78 11.26 -0.14
C ALA A 84 -12.83 12.37 -0.26
N LYS A 85 -12.68 13.40 0.55
CA LYS A 85 -13.39 14.67 0.42
C LYS A 85 -12.45 15.67 -0.25
N ILE A 86 -12.75 16.03 -1.50
CA ILE A 86 -11.91 16.89 -2.33
C ILE A 86 -12.50 18.29 -2.32
N THR A 87 -11.71 19.28 -1.91
CA THR A 87 -12.08 20.70 -1.92
C THR A 87 -11.39 21.37 -3.08
N VAL A 88 -12.18 21.90 -4.01
CA VAL A 88 -11.71 22.65 -5.17
C VAL A 88 -11.84 24.15 -4.92
N PRO A 89 -10.85 24.97 -5.33
CA PRO A 89 -10.87 26.41 -5.10
C PRO A 89 -11.91 27.12 -6.00
N PRO A 90 -12.27 28.37 -5.70
CA PRO A 90 -13.23 29.17 -6.48
C PRO A 90 -13.00 29.21 -8.00
N ALA A 91 -11.74 29.25 -8.44
CA ALA A 91 -11.40 29.26 -9.87
C ALA A 91 -11.83 27.96 -10.56
N VAL A 92 -11.67 26.82 -9.88
CA VAL A 92 -12.04 25.50 -10.40
C VAL A 92 -13.56 25.29 -10.32
N SER A 93 -14.23 25.76 -9.26
CA SER A 93 -15.69 25.71 -9.19
C SER A 93 -16.35 26.54 -10.29
N ALA A 94 -15.76 27.69 -10.65
CA ALA A 94 -16.21 28.49 -11.78
C ALA A 94 -16.10 27.74 -13.13
N ILE A 95 -15.01 27.01 -13.36
CA ILE A 95 -14.87 26.15 -14.55
C ILE A 95 -15.94 25.06 -14.57
N ILE A 96 -16.21 24.42 -13.43
CA ILE A 96 -17.20 23.35 -13.37
C ILE A 96 -18.61 23.87 -13.66
N THR A 97 -18.97 24.99 -13.05
CA THR A 97 -20.29 25.59 -13.21
C THR A 97 -20.50 26.24 -14.59
N GLY A 98 -19.49 26.92 -15.14
CA GLY A 98 -19.57 27.57 -16.45
C GLY A 98 -19.24 26.67 -17.65
N GLY A 99 -18.32 25.72 -17.49
CA GLY A 99 -17.80 24.88 -18.58
C GLY A 99 -18.38 23.46 -18.63
N PHE A 100 -18.81 22.91 -17.49
CA PHE A 100 -19.39 21.55 -17.40
C PHE A 100 -20.85 21.56 -16.95
N GLY A 101 -21.54 22.70 -17.05
CA GLY A 101 -22.95 22.82 -16.68
C GLY A 101 -23.23 22.59 -15.20
N GLY A 102 -22.23 22.75 -14.32
CA GLY A 102 -22.36 22.50 -12.89
C GLY A 102 -22.19 21.04 -12.48
N HIS A 103 -21.88 20.14 -13.40
CA HIS A 103 -21.68 18.72 -13.10
C HIS A 103 -20.20 18.33 -13.16
N ILE A 104 -19.80 17.44 -12.25
CA ILE A 104 -18.46 16.87 -12.22
C ILE A 104 -18.53 15.38 -11.92
N SER A 105 -17.85 14.61 -12.75
CA SER A 105 -17.66 13.17 -12.57
C SER A 105 -16.28 12.76 -13.08
N GLY A 106 -15.84 11.57 -12.65
CA GLY A 106 -14.66 10.94 -13.24
C GLY A 106 -13.86 10.09 -12.26
N SER A 107 -12.53 10.12 -12.39
CA SER A 107 -11.66 9.25 -11.59
C SER A 107 -10.38 9.96 -11.16
N VAL A 108 -9.82 9.55 -10.03
CA VAL A 108 -8.51 9.99 -9.54
C VAL A 108 -7.67 8.74 -9.30
N ASN A 109 -6.57 8.62 -10.04
CA ASN A 109 -5.67 7.47 -9.98
C ASN A 109 -4.31 7.92 -9.47
N GLY A 110 -3.69 7.12 -8.60
CA GLY A 110 -2.36 7.40 -8.10
C GLY A 110 -1.76 6.17 -7.44
N ASN A 111 -0.50 6.26 -7.04
CA ASN A 111 0.19 5.16 -6.36
C ASN A 111 0.54 5.57 -4.93
N ALA A 112 -0.22 5.06 -3.97
CA ALA A 112 0.18 5.06 -2.57
C ALA A 112 1.45 4.22 -2.41
N LYS A 113 2.16 4.37 -1.28
CA LYS A 113 3.35 3.57 -1.00
C LYS A 113 3.20 2.79 0.30
N PHE A 114 3.64 1.54 0.28
CA PHE A 114 3.88 0.72 1.47
C PHE A 114 5.39 0.41 1.52
N GLY A 115 6.14 1.16 2.32
CA GLY A 115 7.59 1.21 2.23
C GLY A 115 8.02 1.65 0.82
N ALA A 116 8.85 0.84 0.16
CA ALA A 116 9.26 1.08 -1.23
C ALA A 116 8.26 0.57 -2.28
N GLN A 117 7.24 -0.19 -1.88
CA GLN A 117 6.28 -0.80 -2.80
C GLN A 117 5.17 0.17 -3.18
N ALA A 118 4.94 0.35 -4.47
CA ALA A 118 3.76 1.05 -4.97
C ALA A 118 2.49 0.20 -4.77
N VAL A 119 1.43 0.85 -4.28
CA VAL A 119 0.09 0.30 -4.11
C VAL A 119 -0.85 1.19 -4.90
N ALA A 120 -1.44 0.65 -5.98
CA ALA A 120 -2.35 1.42 -6.80
C ALA A 120 -3.56 1.87 -5.98
N SER A 121 -3.92 3.13 -6.12
CA SER A 121 -5.10 3.76 -5.53
C SER A 121 -5.97 4.27 -6.66
N LYS A 122 -7.26 3.94 -6.61
CA LYS A 122 -8.24 4.39 -7.58
C LYS A 122 -9.45 4.91 -6.83
N LEU A 123 -9.78 6.18 -7.08
CA LEU A 123 -11.00 6.83 -6.62
C LEU A 123 -11.88 7.15 -7.82
N THR A 124 -13.18 7.10 -7.60
CA THR A 124 -14.22 7.52 -8.53
C THR A 124 -14.98 8.68 -7.91
N ILE A 125 -15.15 9.74 -8.70
CA ILE A 125 -16.02 10.86 -8.40
C ILE A 125 -17.35 10.54 -9.11
N PRO A 126 -18.41 10.13 -8.39
CA PRO A 126 -19.72 10.01 -9.01
C PRO A 126 -20.19 11.38 -9.49
N ASP A 127 -21.11 11.38 -10.46
CA ASP A 127 -21.70 12.63 -10.94
C ASP A 127 -22.29 13.43 -9.78
N GLN A 128 -21.78 14.64 -9.62
CA GLN A 128 -22.11 15.54 -8.52
C GLN A 128 -22.36 16.94 -9.08
N THR A 129 -23.42 17.56 -8.59
CA THR A 129 -23.75 18.94 -8.93
C THR A 129 -23.04 19.89 -7.97
N ILE A 130 -22.34 20.87 -8.53
CA ILE A 130 -21.80 22.03 -7.83
C ILE A 130 -22.73 23.22 -8.12
N PRO A 131 -23.38 23.82 -7.11
CA PRO A 131 -24.24 24.97 -7.32
C PRO A 131 -23.41 26.17 -7.76
N ALA A 132 -23.94 26.93 -8.73
CA ALA A 132 -23.36 28.22 -9.10
C ALA A 132 -23.46 29.21 -7.93
N SER A 133 -22.42 30.02 -7.73
CA SER A 133 -22.42 31.11 -6.77
C SER A 133 -21.78 32.35 -7.38
N THR A 134 -22.20 33.53 -6.92
CA THR A 134 -21.63 34.82 -7.34
C THR A 134 -21.30 35.64 -6.09
N PRO A 135 -20.02 35.85 -5.75
CA PRO A 135 -18.82 35.34 -6.45
C PRO A 135 -18.67 33.80 -6.35
N PRO A 136 -17.89 33.17 -7.24
CA PRO A 136 -17.56 31.74 -7.14
C PRO A 136 -16.98 31.42 -5.76
N ALA A 137 -17.44 30.34 -5.14
CA ALA A 137 -16.97 29.85 -3.86
C ALA A 137 -16.26 28.50 -4.01
N ALA A 138 -15.42 28.15 -3.02
CA ALA A 138 -14.84 26.83 -2.96
C ALA A 138 -15.94 25.77 -2.86
N ALA A 139 -15.74 24.62 -3.52
CA ALA A 139 -16.71 23.54 -3.54
C ALA A 139 -16.10 22.24 -3.07
N THR A 140 -16.94 21.34 -2.56
CA THR A 140 -16.51 20.00 -2.14
C THR A 140 -17.12 18.95 -3.06
N VAL A 141 -16.31 17.99 -3.49
CA VAL A 141 -16.75 16.77 -4.15
C VAL A 141 -16.29 15.54 -3.35
N ASN A 142 -17.15 14.54 -3.26
CA ASN A 142 -16.81 13.28 -2.61
C ASN A 142 -16.32 12.27 -3.65
N ALA A 143 -15.33 11.49 -3.27
CA ALA A 143 -14.80 10.40 -4.07
C ALA A 143 -14.70 9.13 -3.24
N SER A 144 -14.91 7.98 -3.86
CA SER A 144 -14.78 6.68 -3.22
C SER A 144 -14.09 5.68 -4.13
N GLY A 145 -13.43 4.68 -3.55
CA GLY A 145 -12.77 3.67 -4.34
C GLY A 145 -11.95 2.72 -3.49
N THR A 146 -10.83 2.24 -4.04
CA THR A 146 -10.06 1.16 -3.43
C THR A 146 -8.56 1.36 -3.56
N LEU A 147 -7.84 0.97 -2.52
CA LEU A 147 -6.44 0.58 -2.62
C LEU A 147 -6.37 -0.87 -3.12
N ALA A 148 -5.52 -1.12 -4.11
CA ALA A 148 -5.31 -2.45 -4.65
C ALA A 148 -4.74 -3.41 -3.61
N SER A 149 -5.05 -4.70 -3.74
CA SER A 149 -4.42 -5.74 -2.93
C SER A 149 -2.91 -5.74 -3.14
N PHE A 150 -2.14 -5.95 -2.09
CA PHE A 150 -0.69 -5.99 -2.18
C PHE A 150 -0.12 -7.06 -1.25
N THR A 151 1.07 -7.54 -1.55
CA THR A 151 1.78 -8.50 -0.69
C THR A 151 3.08 -7.86 -0.22
N PRO A 152 3.24 -7.58 1.09
CA PRO A 152 4.46 -7.00 1.63
C PRO A 152 5.68 -7.85 1.30
N LYS A 153 6.66 -7.22 0.67
CA LYS A 153 7.93 -7.86 0.29
C LYS A 153 9.08 -7.54 1.23
N THR A 154 8.93 -6.53 2.08
CA THR A 154 9.97 -6.06 2.99
C THR A 154 9.48 -6.18 4.41
N ALA A 155 10.18 -6.96 5.24
CA ALA A 155 9.91 -7.02 6.68
C ALA A 155 10.52 -5.84 7.45
N GLY A 156 10.05 -5.61 8.68
CA GLY A 156 10.36 -4.42 9.47
C GLY A 156 9.25 -3.36 9.39
N ALA A 157 9.53 -2.17 9.91
CA ALA A 157 8.58 -1.05 9.87
C ALA A 157 8.51 -0.48 8.44
N ASN A 158 7.32 -0.52 7.86
CA ASN A 158 7.06 0.05 6.53
C ASN A 158 6.08 1.22 6.69
N ALA A 159 6.50 2.42 6.29
CA ALA A 159 5.60 3.56 6.25
C ALA A 159 4.53 3.36 5.17
N PHE A 160 3.28 3.68 5.49
CA PHE A 160 2.23 3.75 4.49
C PHE A 160 2.00 5.23 4.16
N SER A 161 2.03 5.61 2.88
CA SER A 161 1.89 7.02 2.49
C SER A 161 0.98 7.22 1.29
N LEU A 162 0.34 8.39 1.27
CA LEU A 162 -0.54 8.82 0.19
C LEU A 162 0.24 9.04 -1.13
N PRO A 163 -0.43 9.02 -2.28
CA PRO A 163 0.22 9.28 -3.56
C PRO A 163 0.90 10.66 -3.60
N ALA A 164 2.16 10.71 -4.02
CA ALA A 164 2.88 11.96 -4.25
C ALA A 164 2.40 12.71 -5.50
N SER A 165 1.82 11.97 -6.44
CA SER A 165 1.17 12.50 -7.63
C SER A 165 -0.07 11.67 -7.93
N VAL A 166 -1.05 12.35 -8.53
CA VAL A 166 -2.30 11.74 -8.99
C VAL A 166 -2.63 12.24 -10.38
N THR A 167 -3.31 11.42 -11.15
CA THR A 167 -3.92 11.78 -12.42
C THR A 167 -5.43 11.72 -12.24
N ALA A 168 -6.09 12.85 -12.42
CA ALA A 168 -7.54 12.96 -12.37
C ALA A 168 -8.09 13.02 -13.80
N THR A 169 -9.16 12.28 -14.08
CA THR A 169 -10.00 12.50 -15.25
C THR A 169 -11.26 13.18 -14.78
N LEU A 170 -11.51 14.41 -15.22
CA LEU A 170 -12.65 15.24 -14.83
C LEU A 170 -13.48 15.52 -16.08
N SER A 171 -14.71 15.00 -16.13
CA SER A 171 -15.65 15.20 -17.25
C SER A 171 -15.02 14.93 -18.63
N GLY A 172 -14.13 13.93 -18.71
CA GLY A 172 -13.41 13.51 -19.93
C GLY A 172 -12.01 14.11 -20.14
N ALA A 173 -11.65 15.19 -19.43
CA ALA A 173 -10.32 15.81 -19.52
C ALA A 173 -9.36 15.27 -18.46
N THR A 174 -8.06 15.18 -18.77
CA THR A 174 -7.06 14.55 -17.88
C THR A 174 -6.16 15.61 -17.23
N VAL A 175 -6.27 15.76 -15.92
CA VAL A 175 -5.49 16.68 -15.09
C VAL A 175 -4.39 15.91 -14.36
N SER A 176 -3.16 16.42 -14.40
CA SER A 176 -2.06 15.91 -13.59
C SER A 176 -1.90 16.77 -12.34
N CYS A 177 -1.75 16.14 -11.18
CA CYS A 177 -1.53 16.84 -9.92
C CYS A 177 -0.35 16.25 -9.14
N VAL A 178 0.38 17.14 -8.47
CA VAL A 178 1.54 16.79 -7.64
C VAL A 178 1.33 17.34 -6.24
N ALA A 179 1.63 16.55 -5.21
CA ALA A 179 1.52 16.97 -3.83
C ALA A 179 2.48 18.15 -3.56
N ASP A 180 2.02 19.14 -2.81
CA ASP A 180 2.79 20.35 -2.47
C ASP A 180 4.07 20.03 -1.68
N SER A 181 4.06 18.93 -0.93
CA SER A 181 5.24 18.42 -0.23
C SER A 181 6.01 17.41 -1.09
N SER A 182 7.33 17.61 -1.17
CA SER A 182 8.25 16.65 -1.80
C SER A 182 8.28 15.30 -1.06
N THR A 183 7.85 15.27 0.20
CA THR A 183 7.68 14.05 0.99
C THR A 183 6.21 13.61 0.96
N PRO A 184 5.91 12.37 0.54
CA PRO A 184 4.54 11.85 0.59
C PRO A 184 4.02 11.82 2.02
N VAL A 185 2.78 12.25 2.24
CA VAL A 185 2.19 12.28 3.59
C VAL A 185 2.07 10.85 4.12
N SER A 186 2.75 10.59 5.23
CA SER A 186 2.74 9.30 5.92
C SER A 186 1.49 9.17 6.79
N LEU A 187 0.84 8.02 6.71
CA LEU A 187 -0.36 7.62 7.42
C LEU A 187 -0.03 6.79 8.68
N GLY A 188 1.26 6.52 8.91
CA GLY A 188 1.75 5.66 9.97
C GLY A 188 2.70 4.58 9.44
N SER A 189 3.13 3.71 10.33
CA SER A 189 4.00 2.58 9.99
C SER A 189 3.38 1.26 10.40
N ILE A 190 3.55 0.26 9.55
CA ILE A 190 3.05 -1.10 9.77
C ILE A 190 4.26 -2.03 9.87
N ALA A 191 4.35 -2.80 10.95
CA ALA A 191 5.43 -3.75 11.16
C ALA A 191 5.15 -5.05 10.40
N VAL A 192 6.03 -5.41 9.48
CA VAL A 192 5.93 -6.66 8.73
C VAL A 192 6.83 -7.71 9.35
N THR A 193 6.27 -8.83 9.79
CA THR A 193 7.05 -9.91 10.40
C THR A 193 7.80 -10.70 9.34
N PRO A 194 9.07 -11.08 9.58
CA PRO A 194 9.84 -11.91 8.64
C PRO A 194 9.14 -13.24 8.32
N GLU A 195 9.04 -13.57 7.03
CA GLU A 195 8.47 -14.84 6.59
C GLU A 195 9.34 -15.52 5.52
N VAL A 196 9.22 -16.85 5.41
CA VAL A 196 9.83 -17.64 4.34
C VAL A 196 8.76 -18.52 3.70
N LEU A 197 8.68 -18.44 2.37
CA LEU A 197 7.85 -19.30 1.54
C LEU A 197 8.74 -20.19 0.68
N ALA A 198 8.41 -21.47 0.59
CA ALA A 198 9.12 -22.50 -0.13
C ALA A 198 8.07 -23.30 -0.90
N THR A 199 8.22 -23.34 -2.21
CA THR A 199 7.31 -24.04 -3.12
C THR A 199 8.07 -25.12 -3.87
N ALA A 200 7.44 -26.28 -4.02
CA ALA A 200 8.01 -27.42 -4.70
C ALA A 200 6.94 -28.11 -5.57
N PRO A 201 7.33 -28.75 -6.68
CA PRO A 201 6.40 -29.53 -7.49
C PRO A 201 5.81 -30.68 -6.65
N LYS A 202 4.49 -30.89 -6.76
CA LYS A 202 3.77 -31.93 -6.01
C LYS A 202 4.28 -33.35 -6.31
N LYS A 203 4.72 -33.59 -7.56
CA LYS A 203 5.16 -34.90 -8.07
C LYS A 203 6.43 -34.75 -8.90
N VAL A 204 7.41 -35.65 -8.74
CA VAL A 204 8.63 -35.70 -9.59
C VAL A 204 9.00 -37.15 -9.90
N LYS A 205 9.65 -37.40 -11.04
CA LYS A 205 10.14 -38.74 -11.43
C LYS A 205 11.35 -39.14 -10.57
N ALA A 206 11.45 -40.43 -10.22
CA ALA A 206 12.64 -40.99 -9.59
C ALA A 206 13.93 -40.59 -10.33
N GLY A 207 14.99 -40.29 -9.58
CA GLY A 207 16.28 -39.87 -10.12
C GLY A 207 16.34 -38.42 -10.63
N LYS A 208 15.22 -37.69 -10.74
CA LYS A 208 15.21 -36.27 -11.12
C LYS A 208 15.33 -35.36 -9.90
N ALA A 209 15.96 -34.21 -10.08
CA ALA A 209 16.08 -33.19 -9.05
C ALA A 209 14.74 -32.45 -8.86
N VAL A 210 14.36 -32.23 -7.61
CA VAL A 210 13.27 -31.34 -7.22
C VAL A 210 13.80 -29.90 -7.24
N LYS A 211 13.19 -29.03 -8.04
CA LYS A 211 13.43 -27.58 -7.95
C LYS A 211 12.51 -27.01 -6.87
N ILE A 212 13.08 -26.41 -5.84
CA ILE A 212 12.34 -25.74 -4.76
C ILE A 212 12.61 -24.25 -4.90
N GLN A 213 11.57 -23.46 -5.16
CA GLN A 213 11.68 -22.01 -5.11
C GLN A 213 11.48 -21.56 -3.67
N VAL A 214 12.28 -20.60 -3.24
CA VAL A 214 12.24 -20.03 -1.89
C VAL A 214 12.17 -18.52 -2.01
N THR A 215 11.28 -17.91 -1.24
CA THR A 215 11.06 -16.48 -1.16
C THR A 215 11.11 -16.07 0.31
N SER A 216 11.72 -14.93 0.64
CA SER A 216 11.68 -14.33 1.98
C SER A 216 11.50 -12.82 1.89
N THR A 217 10.90 -12.23 2.93
CA THR A 217 10.67 -10.78 3.04
C THR A 217 11.87 -9.97 3.53
N THR A 218 12.85 -10.58 4.17
CA THR A 218 13.97 -9.83 4.79
C THR A 218 15.29 -10.56 4.77
N LEU A 219 15.25 -11.89 4.72
CA LEU A 219 16.47 -12.65 4.84
C LEU A 219 17.19 -12.68 3.50
N THR A 220 18.51 -12.52 3.58
CA THR A 220 19.45 -12.83 2.51
C THR A 220 20.41 -13.92 3.01
N GLY A 221 21.16 -14.53 2.11
CA GLY A 221 22.20 -15.50 2.48
C GLY A 221 21.79 -16.96 2.33
N LYS A 222 22.36 -17.85 3.12
CA LYS A 222 22.35 -19.30 2.82
C LYS A 222 20.98 -19.93 3.08
N VAL A 223 20.39 -20.50 2.02
CA VAL A 223 19.21 -21.38 2.10
C VAL A 223 19.67 -22.83 2.17
N VAL A 224 19.09 -23.60 3.09
CA VAL A 224 19.43 -25.02 3.29
C VAL A 224 18.18 -25.88 3.23
N ALA A 225 18.20 -26.93 2.42
CA ALA A 225 17.17 -27.96 2.42
C ALA A 225 17.67 -29.19 3.19
N LYS A 226 16.83 -29.74 4.07
CA LYS A 226 17.10 -30.95 4.87
C LYS A 226 16.02 -32.00 4.69
N ILE A 227 16.42 -33.28 4.63
CA ILE A 227 15.54 -34.45 4.74
C ILE A 227 16.05 -35.27 5.93
N LYS A 228 15.18 -35.59 6.90
CA LYS A 228 15.54 -36.34 8.12
C LYS A 228 16.85 -35.82 8.77
N LYS A 229 16.91 -34.50 9.00
CA LYS A 229 18.08 -33.76 9.54
C LYS A 229 19.31 -33.67 8.62
N LYS A 230 19.46 -34.50 7.59
CA LYS A 230 20.58 -34.45 6.64
C LYS A 230 20.40 -33.34 5.60
N LYS A 231 21.46 -32.58 5.33
CA LYS A 231 21.48 -31.52 4.30
C LYS A 231 21.45 -32.15 2.90
N VAL A 232 20.48 -31.75 2.08
CA VAL A 232 20.23 -32.31 0.75
C VAL A 232 20.23 -31.27 -0.38
N GLY A 233 20.28 -29.99 -0.05
CA GLY A 233 20.40 -28.89 -1.00
C GLY A 233 20.90 -27.63 -0.32
N LYS A 234 21.57 -26.76 -1.09
CA LYS A 234 21.96 -25.41 -0.68
C LYS A 234 21.75 -24.44 -1.84
N ALA A 235 21.39 -23.21 -1.53
CA ALA A 235 21.44 -22.08 -2.45
C ALA A 235 21.73 -20.80 -1.65
N THR A 236 21.93 -19.71 -2.37
CA THR A 236 22.02 -18.37 -1.79
C THR A 236 20.76 -17.61 -2.15
N LEU A 237 20.15 -16.96 -1.16
CA LEU A 237 19.02 -16.07 -1.27
C LEU A 237 19.56 -14.67 -1.57
N SER A 238 19.40 -14.26 -2.82
CA SER A 238 19.66 -12.89 -3.27
C SER A 238 18.35 -12.26 -3.71
N ASN A 239 18.15 -10.98 -3.38
CA ASN A 239 16.95 -10.24 -3.75
C ASN A 239 15.64 -10.93 -3.31
N GLY A 240 15.66 -11.53 -2.11
CA GLY A 240 14.50 -12.19 -1.52
C GLY A 240 14.07 -13.49 -2.19
N THR A 241 14.77 -14.01 -3.21
CA THR A 241 14.41 -15.27 -3.89
C THR A 241 15.59 -16.19 -4.17
N ALA A 242 15.34 -17.50 -4.17
CA ALA A 242 16.35 -18.54 -4.46
C ALA A 242 15.68 -19.76 -5.07
N THR A 243 16.44 -20.53 -5.87
CA THR A 243 16.02 -21.85 -6.32
C THR A 243 17.01 -22.92 -5.88
N LEU A 244 16.56 -23.90 -5.11
CA LEU A 244 17.35 -25.07 -4.72
C LEU A 244 17.05 -26.25 -5.63
N LYS A 245 18.10 -26.99 -6.01
CA LYS A 245 17.96 -28.31 -6.63
C LYS A 245 18.25 -29.38 -5.59
N VAL A 246 17.26 -30.21 -5.27
CA VAL A 246 17.37 -31.33 -4.34
C VAL A 246 17.31 -32.64 -5.11
N LYS A 247 18.41 -33.40 -5.14
CA LYS A 247 18.48 -34.73 -5.76
C LYS A 247 18.80 -35.82 -4.74
N LYS A 248 19.66 -35.51 -3.76
CA LYS A 248 20.12 -36.47 -2.73
C LYS A 248 19.03 -36.70 -1.67
N GLY A 249 18.93 -37.93 -1.17
CA GLY A 249 18.06 -38.29 -0.04
C GLY A 249 16.56 -38.41 -0.35
N LEU A 250 16.17 -38.22 -1.62
CA LEU A 250 14.80 -38.46 -2.08
C LEU A 250 14.57 -39.97 -2.27
N LYS A 251 13.53 -40.51 -1.63
CA LYS A 251 13.11 -41.91 -1.81
C LYS A 251 11.79 -41.96 -2.59
N LYS A 252 11.49 -43.10 -3.23
CA LYS A 252 10.18 -43.34 -3.85
C LYS A 252 9.07 -43.10 -2.82
N GLY A 253 7.98 -42.44 -3.21
CA GLY A 253 6.88 -42.08 -2.31
C GLY A 253 6.94 -40.64 -1.77
N LYS A 254 6.27 -40.40 -0.64
CA LYS A 254 6.12 -39.06 -0.05
C LYS A 254 7.39 -38.66 0.72
N ASN A 255 7.97 -37.51 0.38
CA ASN A 255 9.12 -36.93 1.05
C ASN A 255 8.72 -35.61 1.72
N LYS A 256 9.20 -35.38 2.93
CA LYS A 256 9.12 -34.09 3.65
C LYS A 256 10.50 -33.43 3.56
N ILE A 257 10.57 -32.24 2.99
CA ILE A 257 11.80 -31.46 2.86
C ILE A 257 11.64 -30.20 3.70
N VAL A 258 12.50 -30.02 4.69
CA VAL A 258 12.53 -28.80 5.52
C VAL A 258 13.50 -27.83 4.89
N VAL A 259 13.00 -26.69 4.45
CA VAL A 259 13.78 -25.56 3.96
C VAL A 259 14.01 -24.61 5.12
N SER A 260 15.22 -24.06 5.24
CA SER A 260 15.58 -23.12 6.29
C SER A 260 16.38 -21.95 5.73
N VAL A 261 16.07 -20.76 6.21
CA VAL A 261 16.77 -19.50 5.95
C VAL A 261 16.94 -18.80 7.29
N GLY A 262 18.18 -18.68 7.78
CA GLY A 262 18.41 -18.24 9.16
C GLY A 262 17.68 -19.10 10.19
N SER A 263 16.90 -18.47 11.07
CA SER A 263 16.04 -19.13 12.06
C SER A 263 14.70 -19.61 11.48
N LEU A 264 14.26 -19.07 10.34
CA LEU A 264 12.98 -19.40 9.72
C LEU A 264 13.05 -20.76 9.02
N LYS A 265 11.94 -21.52 9.10
CA LYS A 265 11.83 -22.86 8.53
C LYS A 265 10.46 -23.06 7.91
N GLN A 266 10.43 -23.77 6.79
CA GLN A 266 9.19 -24.25 6.20
C GLN A 266 9.35 -25.65 5.65
N THR A 267 8.29 -26.45 5.71
CA THR A 267 8.28 -27.82 5.20
C THR A 267 7.49 -27.91 3.91
N VAL A 268 8.14 -28.40 2.85
CA VAL A 268 7.48 -28.76 1.59
C VAL A 268 7.35 -30.27 1.46
N LYS A 269 6.25 -30.72 0.84
CA LYS A 269 5.95 -32.15 0.62
C LYS A 269 6.00 -32.45 -0.87
N VAL A 270 6.73 -33.49 -1.25
CA VAL A 270 6.91 -33.91 -2.64
C VAL A 270 6.75 -35.42 -2.77
N LYS A 271 5.99 -35.88 -3.77
CA LYS A 271 5.86 -37.31 -4.08
C LYS A 271 6.81 -37.69 -5.22
N VAL A 272 7.76 -38.58 -4.95
CA VAL A 272 8.61 -39.19 -5.98
C VAL A 272 7.88 -40.41 -6.54
N LYS A 273 7.69 -40.43 -7.86
CA LYS A 273 7.12 -41.54 -8.61
C LYS A 273 8.22 -42.47 -9.09
#